data_AF-A0A7J4PYV8-F1
#
_entry.id   AF-A0A7J4PYV8-F1
#
_cell.length_a   1.000
_cell.length_b   1.000
_cell.length_c   1.000
_cell.angle_alpha   90.00
_cell.angle_beta   90.00
_cell.angle_gamma   90.00
#
_symmetry.space_group_name_H-M   'P 1'
#
loop_
_entity.id
_entity.type
_entity.pdbx_description
1 polymer ?
#
loop_
_entity_poly.entity_id
_entity_poly.type
_entity_poly.pdbx_seq_one_letter_code
_entity_poly.pdbx_strand_id
1 'polypeptide(L)'
;MDISETDLLGWSRIFALTLGMGWAAWMDHKERRVNNEHWLVWVKPALFLWALDLMNQGADFTIYLTASAVVAYASGAVLGRPSFSDLLRGSKMDVVVTLWYLVSAAGLIMGAILYQSSNPLDVLLGNDTSLGALWWRTLSVLFVVIIIDMAWRLRLLHGGADAKALMWVALLIPDWTTMPLTLSEATSVA
;
A
#
# COMPACT_ATOMS: atom_id res chain seq x y z
N MET A 1 -28.48 12.07 6.78
CA MET A 1 -27.08 12.13 6.30
C MET A 1 -26.97 11.03 5.27
N ASP A 2 -26.77 11.41 4.01
CA ASP A 2 -26.42 10.43 2.98
C ASP A 2 -24.96 10.02 3.20
N ILE A 3 -24.71 8.72 3.23
CA ILE A 3 -23.36 8.17 3.37
C ILE A 3 -22.72 8.20 1.99
N SER A 4 -21.61 8.92 1.83
CA SER A 4 -20.89 8.94 0.56
C SER A 4 -20.08 7.65 0.34
N GLU A 5 -19.74 7.34 -0.91
CA GLU A 5 -18.88 6.19 -1.25
C GLU A 5 -17.50 6.31 -0.59
N THR A 6 -16.96 7.53 -0.51
CA THR A 6 -15.71 7.84 0.19
C THR A 6 -15.80 7.59 1.69
N ASP A 7 -16.93 7.92 2.32
CA ASP A 7 -17.15 7.63 3.75
C ASP A 7 -17.23 6.12 3.99
N LEU A 8 -17.94 5.39 3.12
CA LEU A 8 -18.06 3.94 3.23
C LEU A 8 -16.68 3.26 3.11
N LEU A 9 -15.87 3.67 2.13
CA LEU A 9 -14.51 3.16 1.96
C LEU A 9 -13.62 3.50 3.15
N GLY A 10 -13.67 4.75 3.63
CA GLY A 10 -12.91 5.20 4.79
C GLY A 10 -13.25 4.41 6.05
N TRP A 11 -14.53 4.25 6.38
CA TRP A 11 -14.94 3.46 7.55
C TRP A 11 -14.61 1.98 7.41
N SER A 12 -14.69 1.43 6.19
CA SER A 12 -14.27 0.05 5.92
C SER A 12 -12.78 -0.15 6.17
N ARG A 13 -11.94 0.84 5.83
CA ARG A 13 -10.50 0.83 6.15
C ARG A 13 -10.25 0.85 7.64
N ILE A 14 -10.93 1.72 8.39
CA ILE A 14 -10.81 1.77 9.85
C ILE A 14 -11.22 0.43 10.47
N PHE A 15 -12.34 -0.13 10.04
CA PHE A 15 -12.80 -1.43 10.52
C PHE A 15 -11.78 -2.55 10.24
N ALA A 16 -11.28 -2.63 9.00
CA ALA A 16 -10.25 -3.60 8.62
C ALA A 16 -8.96 -3.40 9.43
N LEU A 17 -8.53 -2.15 9.64
CA LEU A 17 -7.35 -1.78 10.42
C LEU A 17 -7.48 -2.28 11.86
N THR A 18 -8.59 -1.93 12.52
CA THR A 18 -8.83 -2.27 13.92
C THR A 18 -8.86 -3.78 14.12
N LEU A 19 -9.53 -4.53 13.23
CA LEU A 19 -9.57 -5.98 13.34
C LEU A 19 -8.21 -6.64 13.03
N GLY A 20 -7.55 -6.23 11.94
CA GLY A 20 -6.28 -6.81 11.52
C GLY A 20 -5.14 -6.52 12.52
N MET A 21 -5.04 -5.29 13.02
CA MET A 21 -4.10 -4.93 14.09
C MET A 21 -4.49 -5.54 15.43
N GLY A 22 -5.77 -5.54 15.79
CA GLY A 22 -6.24 -6.11 17.06
C GLY A 22 -5.93 -7.61 17.15
N TRP A 23 -6.13 -8.34 16.05
CA TRP A 23 -5.76 -9.74 15.98
C TRP A 23 -4.24 -9.96 15.97
N ALA A 24 -3.47 -9.11 15.27
CA ALA A 24 -2.01 -9.14 15.33
C ALA A 24 -1.50 -8.91 16.77
N ALA A 25 -2.04 -7.92 17.47
CA ALA A 25 -1.69 -7.60 18.85
C ALA A 25 -2.07 -8.72 19.82
N TRP A 26 -3.22 -9.36 19.61
CA TRP A 26 -3.62 -10.52 20.40
C TRP A 26 -2.69 -11.72 20.22
N MET A 27 -2.29 -12.03 18.97
CA MET A 27 -1.32 -13.08 18.70
C MET A 27 0.06 -12.75 19.25
N ASP A 28 0.50 -11.50 19.14
CA ASP A 28 1.76 -11.05 19.74
C ASP A 28 1.73 -11.18 21.27
N HIS A 29 0.62 -10.83 21.90
CA HIS A 29 0.44 -11.02 23.34
C HIS A 29 0.50 -12.51 23.76
N LYS A 30 -0.13 -13.40 22.99
CA LYS A 30 -0.26 -14.82 23.33
C LYS A 30 0.95 -15.67 22.94
N GLU A 31 1.50 -15.44 21.76
CA GLU A 31 2.53 -16.26 21.13
C GLU A 31 3.88 -15.54 20.98
N ARG A 32 3.96 -14.24 21.31
CA ARG A 32 5.13 -13.37 21.10
C ARG A 32 5.65 -13.35 19.66
N ARG A 33 4.74 -13.62 18.72
CA ARG A 33 5.02 -13.64 17.28
C ARG A 33 3.72 -13.44 16.49
N VAL A 34 3.87 -12.88 15.30
CA VAL A 34 2.80 -12.76 14.30
C VAL A 34 3.25 -13.50 13.03
N ASN A 35 2.55 -14.59 12.69
CA ASN A 35 2.91 -15.44 11.56
C ASN A 35 2.63 -14.74 10.21
N ASN A 36 3.38 -15.12 9.17
CA ASN A 36 3.20 -14.59 7.80
C ASN A 36 1.79 -14.81 7.25
N GLU A 37 1.14 -15.90 7.65
CA GLU A 37 -0.22 -16.24 7.23
C GLU A 37 -1.24 -15.18 7.62
N HIS A 38 -1.07 -14.54 8.80
CA HIS A 38 -1.91 -13.41 9.20
C HIS A 38 -1.87 -12.29 8.18
N TRP A 39 -0.66 -11.89 7.79
CA TRP A 39 -0.45 -10.83 6.81
C TRP A 39 -0.99 -11.22 5.42
N LEU A 40 -0.87 -12.49 5.02
CA LEU A 40 -1.46 -12.98 3.76
C LEU A 40 -2.99 -12.99 3.76
N VAL A 41 -3.63 -13.19 4.92
CA VAL A 41 -5.09 -13.10 5.04
C VAL A 41 -5.53 -11.63 5.01
N TRP A 42 -4.88 -10.78 5.79
CA TRP A 42 -5.29 -9.38 5.97
C TRP A 42 -4.87 -8.44 4.85
N VAL A 43 -3.91 -8.81 4.01
CA VAL A 43 -3.61 -8.04 2.80
C VAL A 43 -4.80 -8.07 1.82
N LYS A 44 -5.62 -9.14 1.79
CA LYS A 44 -6.77 -9.27 0.88
C LYS A 44 -7.78 -8.12 1.01
N PRO A 45 -8.34 -7.80 2.21
CA PRO A 45 -9.22 -6.65 2.35
C PRO A 45 -8.51 -5.33 2.07
N ALA A 46 -7.22 -5.18 2.40
CA ALA A 46 -6.47 -3.96 2.08
C ALA A 46 -6.36 -3.71 0.57
N LEU A 47 -6.00 -4.75 -0.20
CA LEU A 47 -5.93 -4.66 -1.67
C LEU A 47 -7.31 -4.44 -2.29
N PHE A 48 -8.34 -5.11 -1.78
CA PHE A 48 -9.70 -4.93 -2.26
C PHE A 48 -10.18 -3.50 -2.07
N LEU A 49 -10.01 -2.94 -0.85
CA LEU A 49 -10.39 -1.55 -0.56
C LEU A 49 -9.54 -0.54 -1.34
N TRP A 50 -8.24 -0.80 -1.53
CA TRP A 50 -7.41 0.08 -2.36
C TRP A 50 -7.80 0.04 -3.83
N ALA A 51 -8.14 -1.12 -4.37
CA ALA A 51 -8.63 -1.24 -5.74
C ALA A 51 -9.95 -0.51 -5.95
N LEU A 52 -10.90 -0.63 -5.02
CA LEU A 52 -12.18 0.11 -5.09
C LEU A 52 -11.98 1.62 -5.02
N ASP A 53 -11.05 2.07 -4.19
CA ASP A 53 -10.71 3.48 -4.04
C ASP A 53 -10.06 4.05 -5.30
N LEU A 54 -9.11 3.34 -5.90
CA LEU A 54 -8.54 3.71 -7.20
C LEU A 54 -9.60 3.73 -8.31
N MET A 55 -10.54 2.78 -8.29
CA MET A 55 -11.66 2.74 -9.23
C MET A 55 -12.58 3.94 -9.07
N ASN A 56 -12.92 4.30 -7.82
CA ASN A 56 -13.72 5.48 -7.51
C ASN A 56 -13.05 6.79 -7.95
N GLN A 57 -11.71 6.85 -7.87
CA GLN A 57 -10.92 8.01 -8.32
C GLN A 57 -10.64 8.02 -9.84
N GLY A 58 -11.18 7.05 -10.60
CA GLY A 58 -11.02 6.99 -12.05
C GLY A 58 -9.61 6.62 -12.51
N ALA A 59 -8.86 5.86 -11.70
CA ALA A 59 -7.50 5.46 -11.98
C ALA A 59 -7.38 4.70 -13.33
N ASP A 60 -6.33 5.02 -14.09
CA ASP A 60 -5.98 4.27 -15.30
C ASP A 60 -5.06 3.08 -15.00
N PHE A 61 -4.73 2.32 -16.04
CA PHE A 61 -3.90 1.14 -15.94
C PHE A 61 -2.46 1.42 -15.42
N THR A 62 -1.88 2.59 -15.70
CA THR A 62 -0.53 2.94 -15.17
C THR A 62 -0.55 3.11 -13.66
N ILE A 63 -1.63 3.69 -13.12
CA ILE A 63 -1.83 3.86 -11.68
C ILE A 63 -2.03 2.50 -11.02
N TYR A 64 -2.82 1.60 -11.61
CA TYR A 64 -2.96 0.23 -11.12
C TYR A 64 -1.64 -0.55 -11.14
N LEU A 65 -0.82 -0.40 -12.19
CA LEU A 65 0.50 -1.02 -12.23
C LEU A 65 1.48 -0.41 -11.20
N THR A 66 1.33 0.87 -10.89
CA THR A 66 2.10 1.56 -9.85
C THR A 66 1.70 1.05 -8.46
N ALA A 67 0.40 0.91 -8.19
CA ALA A 67 -0.09 0.26 -6.97
C ALA A 67 0.38 -1.21 -6.91
N SER A 68 0.34 -1.93 -8.02
CA SER A 68 0.91 -3.28 -8.13
C SER A 68 2.39 -3.31 -7.76
N ALA A 69 3.18 -2.30 -8.13
CA ALA A 69 4.60 -2.21 -7.75
C ALA A 69 4.80 -2.07 -6.24
N VAL A 70 3.95 -1.31 -5.57
CA VAL A 70 3.94 -1.16 -4.11
C VAL A 70 3.70 -2.53 -3.46
N VAL A 71 2.67 -3.23 -3.92
CA VAL A 71 2.28 -4.54 -3.38
C VAL A 71 3.35 -5.59 -3.69
N ALA A 72 3.90 -5.57 -4.89
CA ALA A 72 4.99 -6.43 -5.32
C ALA A 72 6.20 -6.28 -4.39
N TYR A 73 6.62 -5.04 -4.15
CA TYR A 73 7.75 -4.77 -3.26
C TYR A 73 7.46 -5.20 -1.81
N ALA A 74 6.29 -4.85 -1.28
CA ALA A 74 5.86 -5.23 0.07
C ALA A 74 5.77 -6.76 0.25
N SER A 75 5.38 -7.49 -0.82
CA SER A 75 5.24 -8.94 -0.79
C SER A 75 6.53 -9.66 -0.38
N GLY A 76 7.69 -9.05 -0.67
CA GLY A 76 9.00 -9.60 -0.29
C GLY A 76 9.18 -9.79 1.22
N ALA A 77 8.47 -9.02 2.06
CA ALA A 77 8.50 -9.18 3.52
C ALA A 77 7.69 -10.40 4.01
N VAL A 78 6.76 -10.91 3.19
CA VAL A 78 5.84 -12.00 3.55
C VAL A 78 6.17 -13.29 2.81
N LEU A 79 6.37 -13.21 1.49
CA LEU A 79 6.67 -14.34 0.61
C LEU A 79 8.18 -14.65 0.54
N GLY A 80 9.03 -13.70 0.95
CA GLY A 80 10.45 -13.73 0.65
C GLY A 80 10.77 -13.10 -0.71
N ARG A 81 12.06 -12.84 -0.96
CA ARG A 81 12.51 -12.27 -2.24
C ARG A 81 12.89 -13.41 -3.19
N PRO A 82 12.50 -13.32 -4.47
CA PRO A 82 12.92 -14.32 -5.46
C PRO A 82 14.45 -14.33 -5.55
N SER A 83 15.03 -15.52 -5.63
CA SER A 83 16.48 -15.71 -5.73
C SER A 83 16.88 -16.19 -7.12
N PHE A 84 18.00 -15.68 -7.64
CA PHE A 84 18.52 -16.14 -8.95
C PHE A 84 18.81 -17.66 -8.95
N SER A 85 19.26 -18.21 -7.82
CA SER A 85 19.51 -19.64 -7.68
C SER A 85 18.22 -20.47 -7.77
N ASP A 86 17.12 -20.00 -7.18
CA ASP A 86 15.86 -20.75 -7.17
C ASP A 86 15.08 -20.59 -8.48
N LEU A 87 15.22 -19.45 -9.15
CA LEU A 87 14.80 -19.25 -10.54
C LEU A 87 15.46 -20.27 -11.49
N LEU A 88 16.79 -20.41 -11.39
CA LEU A 88 17.54 -21.36 -12.21
C LEU A 88 17.18 -22.82 -11.92
N ARG A 89 16.72 -23.12 -10.70
CA ARG A 89 16.20 -24.44 -10.30
C ARG A 89 14.74 -24.66 -10.69
N GLY A 90 14.09 -23.68 -11.34
CA GLY A 90 12.71 -23.79 -11.82
C GLY A 90 11.64 -23.56 -10.76
N SER A 91 11.94 -22.81 -9.68
CA SER A 91 10.91 -22.42 -8.70
C SER A 91 9.79 -21.64 -9.37
N LYS A 92 8.59 -22.23 -9.44
CA LYS A 92 7.41 -21.59 -10.04
C LYS A 92 7.03 -20.30 -9.30
N MET A 93 7.20 -20.28 -7.98
CA MET A 93 6.87 -19.10 -7.17
C MET A 93 7.80 -17.93 -7.52
N ASP A 94 9.11 -18.17 -7.56
CA ASP A 94 10.09 -17.14 -7.87
C ASP A 94 9.91 -16.60 -9.29
N VAL A 95 9.57 -17.46 -10.27
CA VAL A 95 9.25 -17.04 -11.64
C VAL A 95 8.05 -16.09 -11.65
N VAL A 96 6.96 -16.44 -10.97
CA VAL A 96 5.74 -15.61 -10.92
C VAL A 96 6.02 -14.27 -10.24
N VAL A 97 6.70 -14.26 -9.10
CA VAL A 97 7.03 -13.03 -8.37
C VAL A 97 7.98 -12.15 -9.19
N THR A 98 8.96 -12.74 -9.87
CA THR A 98 9.89 -12.00 -10.73
C THR A 98 9.17 -11.38 -11.92
N LEU A 99 8.28 -12.12 -12.59
CA LEU A 99 7.47 -11.58 -13.68
C LEU A 99 6.58 -10.42 -13.19
N TRP A 100 5.98 -10.57 -12.01
CA TRP A 100 5.18 -9.52 -11.37
C TRP A 100 6.00 -8.26 -11.09
N TYR A 101 7.25 -8.39 -10.65
CA TYR A 101 8.17 -7.27 -10.44
C TYR A 101 8.47 -6.55 -11.75
N LEU A 102 8.74 -7.29 -12.83
CA LEU A 102 9.03 -6.72 -14.15
C LEU A 102 7.83 -5.96 -14.73
N VAL A 103 6.64 -6.54 -14.67
CA VAL A 103 5.40 -5.90 -15.14
C VAL A 103 5.12 -4.62 -14.35
N SER A 104 5.29 -4.66 -13.03
CA SER A 104 5.06 -3.49 -12.19
C SER A 104 6.11 -2.39 -12.41
N ALA A 105 7.38 -2.76 -12.60
CA ALA A 105 8.45 -1.82 -12.93
C ALA A 105 8.22 -1.13 -14.29
N ALA A 106 7.74 -1.87 -15.30
CA ALA A 106 7.36 -1.28 -16.59
C ALA A 106 6.22 -0.26 -16.43
N GLY A 107 5.22 -0.56 -15.60
CA GLY A 107 4.12 0.36 -15.30
C GLY A 107 4.56 1.63 -14.57
N LEU A 108 5.50 1.52 -13.62
CA LEU A 108 6.11 2.69 -12.96
C LEU A 108 6.79 3.61 -13.98
N ILE A 109 7.59 3.04 -14.89
CA ILE A 109 8.28 3.82 -15.93
C ILE A 109 7.26 4.47 -16.86
N MET A 110 6.23 3.73 -17.29
CA MET A 110 5.17 4.24 -18.15
C MET A 110 4.40 5.39 -17.48
N GLY A 111 4.03 5.23 -16.21
CA GLY A 111 3.36 6.27 -15.43
C GLY A 111 4.24 7.50 -15.22
N ALA A 112 5.54 7.31 -14.95
CA ALA A 112 6.49 8.42 -14.81
C ALA A 112 6.60 9.25 -16.10
N ILE A 113 6.57 8.58 -17.27
CA ILE A 113 6.58 9.28 -18.58
C ILE A 113 5.24 9.97 -18.84
N LEU A 114 4.12 9.30 -18.54
CA LEU A 114 2.77 9.82 -18.80
C LEU A 114 2.45 11.04 -17.93
N TYR A 115 2.85 11.02 -16.66
CA TYR A 115 2.52 12.04 -15.66
C TYR A 115 3.68 12.99 -15.33
N GLN A 116 4.72 13.04 -16.18
CA GLN A 116 5.89 13.89 -15.98
C GLN A 116 5.57 15.39 -15.84
N SER A 117 4.43 15.85 -16.36
CA SER A 117 4.00 17.24 -16.27
C SER A 117 3.40 17.61 -14.90
N SER A 118 2.95 16.63 -14.11
CA SER A 118 2.46 16.88 -12.74
C SER A 118 3.64 17.02 -11.79
N ASN A 119 3.69 18.14 -11.06
CA ASN A 119 4.76 18.43 -10.12
C ASN A 119 4.44 17.84 -8.73
N PRO A 120 5.34 17.04 -8.12
CA PRO A 120 5.10 16.47 -6.80
C PRO A 120 4.87 17.52 -5.70
N LEU A 121 5.41 18.73 -5.82
CA LEU A 121 5.16 19.82 -4.87
C LEU A 121 3.71 20.29 -4.91
N ASP A 122 3.12 20.39 -6.10
CA ASP A 122 1.72 20.80 -6.25
C ASP A 122 0.76 19.74 -5.70
N VAL A 123 1.13 18.46 -5.82
CA VAL A 123 0.41 17.33 -5.21
C VAL A 123 0.46 17.41 -3.68
N LEU A 124 1.64 17.70 -3.11
CA LEU A 124 1.84 17.82 -1.65
C LEU A 124 1.06 19.00 -1.05
N LEU A 125 0.99 20.11 -1.79
CA LEU A 125 0.24 21.31 -1.39
C LEU A 125 -1.27 21.17 -1.62
N GLY A 126 -1.73 20.11 -2.29
CA GLY A 126 -3.14 19.90 -2.62
C GLY A 126 -3.65 20.76 -3.78
N ASN A 127 -2.75 21.36 -4.56
CA ASN A 127 -3.08 22.22 -5.69
C ASN A 127 -3.37 21.43 -6.98
N ASP A 128 -2.92 20.17 -7.06
CA ASP A 128 -3.18 19.28 -8.19
C ASP A 128 -4.09 18.12 -7.76
N THR A 129 -5.23 17.98 -8.46
CA THR A 129 -6.21 16.90 -8.29
C THR A 129 -6.36 16.03 -9.55
N SER A 130 -5.40 16.12 -10.48
CA SER A 130 -5.38 15.33 -11.72
C SER A 130 -5.03 13.86 -11.47
N LEU A 131 -5.14 13.03 -12.52
CA LEU A 131 -4.65 11.65 -12.48
C LEU A 131 -3.12 11.58 -12.22
N GLY A 132 -2.36 12.61 -12.62
CA GLY A 132 -0.94 12.68 -12.28
C GLY A 132 -0.72 12.89 -10.77
N ALA A 133 -1.59 13.65 -10.11
CA ALA A 133 -1.57 13.73 -8.65
C ALA A 133 -1.87 12.38 -7.99
N LEU A 134 -2.87 11.65 -8.51
CA LEU A 134 -3.18 10.30 -8.02
C LEU A 134 -2.02 9.32 -8.23
N TRP A 135 -1.33 9.40 -9.38
CA TRP A 135 -0.14 8.60 -9.64
C TRP A 135 0.98 8.92 -8.64
N TRP A 136 1.27 10.20 -8.38
CA TRP A 136 2.27 10.62 -7.39
C TRP A 136 1.90 10.19 -5.96
N ARG A 137 0.62 10.27 -5.57
CA ARG A 137 0.13 9.74 -4.29
C ARG A 137 0.31 8.23 -4.20
N THR A 138 0.04 7.50 -5.28
CA THR A 138 0.25 6.05 -5.32
C THR A 138 1.75 5.70 -5.24
N LEU A 139 2.61 6.48 -5.91
CA LEU A 139 4.06 6.32 -5.87
C LEU A 139 4.64 6.64 -4.48
N SER A 140 4.10 7.61 -3.75
CA SER A 140 4.58 7.94 -2.41
C SER A 140 4.42 6.75 -1.45
N VAL A 141 3.37 5.94 -1.61
CA VAL A 141 3.20 4.69 -0.84
C VAL A 141 4.37 3.73 -1.08
N LEU A 142 4.85 3.60 -2.33
CA LEU A 142 6.04 2.78 -2.63
C LEU A 142 7.26 3.29 -1.87
N PHE A 143 7.46 4.61 -1.86
CA PHE A 143 8.56 5.23 -1.11
C PHE A 143 8.46 4.96 0.39
N VAL A 144 7.26 5.06 0.97
CA VAL A 144 7.01 4.71 2.38
C VAL A 144 7.35 3.24 2.67
N VAL A 145 6.89 2.31 1.83
CA VAL A 145 7.19 0.88 1.98
C VAL A 145 8.71 0.61 1.89
N ILE A 146 9.42 1.28 0.98
CA ILE A 146 10.89 1.18 0.87
C ILE A 146 11.58 1.69 2.14
N ILE A 147 11.13 2.83 2.68
CA ILE A 147 11.68 3.35 3.95
C ILE A 147 11.46 2.34 5.08
N ILE A 148 10.28 1.74 5.19
CA ILE A 148 9.98 0.73 6.21
C ILE A 148 10.87 -0.51 6.05
N ASP A 149 11.01 -1.04 4.83
CA ASP A 149 11.91 -2.18 4.55
C ASP A 149 13.37 -1.84 4.88
N MET A 150 13.82 -0.64 4.54
CA MET A 150 15.18 -0.19 4.84
C MET A 150 15.39 -0.01 6.34
N ALA A 151 14.44 0.59 7.06
CA ALA A 151 14.50 0.72 8.51
C ALA A 151 14.58 -0.65 9.20
N TRP A 152 13.86 -1.65 8.68
CA TRP A 152 13.97 -3.02 9.15
C TRP A 152 15.33 -3.65 8.85
N ARG A 153 15.87 -3.50 7.63
CA ARG A 153 17.20 -4.02 7.24
C ARG A 153 18.35 -3.40 8.03
N LEU A 154 18.23 -2.10 8.32
CA LEU A 154 19.20 -1.36 9.12
C LEU A 154 19.01 -1.57 10.63
N ARG A 155 18.09 -2.46 11.05
CA ARG A 155 17.77 -2.79 12.44
C ARG A 155 17.28 -1.59 13.26
N LEU A 156 16.73 -0.57 12.61
CA LEU A 156 15.99 0.50 13.28
C LEU A 156 14.63 -0.03 13.77
N LEU A 157 14.01 -0.91 12.98
CA LEU A 157 12.87 -1.72 13.39
C LEU A 157 13.37 -3.11 13.79
N HIS A 158 13.17 -3.47 15.06
CA HIS A 158 13.68 -4.73 15.62
C HIS A 158 12.81 -5.93 15.26
N GLY A 159 11.49 -5.73 15.09
CA GLY A 159 10.53 -6.77 14.75
C GLY A 159 10.21 -6.83 13.27
N GLY A 160 10.34 -8.01 12.66
CA GLY A 160 9.80 -8.26 11.32
C GLY A 160 8.27 -8.20 11.28
N ALA A 161 7.60 -8.42 12.42
CA ALA A 161 6.15 -8.22 12.56
C ALA A 161 5.79 -6.72 12.46
N ASP A 162 6.55 -5.84 13.12
CA ASP A 162 6.33 -4.39 13.08
C ASP A 162 6.48 -3.83 11.67
N ALA A 163 7.53 -4.26 10.95
CA ALA A 163 7.74 -3.86 9.56
C ALA A 163 6.55 -4.26 8.67
N LYS A 164 6.03 -5.49 8.82
CA LYS A 164 4.86 -5.97 8.06
C LYS A 164 3.59 -5.22 8.46
N ALA A 165 3.43 -4.89 9.74
CA ALA A 165 2.33 -4.08 10.23
C ALA A 165 2.32 -2.70 9.56
N LEU A 166 3.46 -2.01 9.59
CA LEU A 166 3.59 -0.69 8.97
C LEU A 166 3.39 -0.73 7.45
N MET A 167 3.92 -1.74 6.75
CA MET A 167 3.67 -1.93 5.32
C MET A 167 2.18 -2.18 5.04
N TRP A 168 1.52 -2.99 5.86
CA TRP A 168 0.10 -3.27 5.73
C TRP A 168 -0.76 -2.02 5.99
N VAL A 169 -0.41 -1.21 6.98
CA VAL A 169 -1.03 0.10 7.24
C VAL A 169 -0.88 1.02 6.03
N ALA A 170 0.31 1.10 5.43
CA ALA A 170 0.55 1.94 4.25
C ALA A 170 -0.29 1.49 3.04
N LEU A 171 -0.54 0.18 2.87
CA LEU A 171 -1.44 -0.33 1.83
C LEU A 171 -2.92 -0.02 2.12
N LEU A 172 -3.30 -0.06 3.40
CA LEU A 172 -4.70 0.15 3.82
C LEU A 172 -5.06 1.64 3.87
N ILE A 173 -4.08 2.50 4.17
CA ILE A 173 -4.20 3.96 4.29
C ILE A 173 -3.11 4.59 3.41
N PRO A 174 -3.33 4.65 2.09
CA PRO A 174 -2.33 5.15 1.15
C PRO A 174 -2.17 6.68 1.21
N ASP A 175 -3.21 7.41 1.61
CA ASP A 175 -3.21 8.86 1.76
C ASP A 175 -4.18 9.31 2.86
N TRP A 176 -3.96 10.50 3.44
CA TRP A 176 -4.81 11.03 4.51
C TRP A 176 -6.24 11.31 4.06
N THR A 177 -6.44 11.59 2.77
CA THR A 177 -7.79 11.77 2.20
C THR A 177 -8.66 10.51 2.29
N THR A 178 -8.07 9.34 2.54
CA THR A 178 -8.81 8.07 2.71
C THR A 178 -9.41 7.89 4.11
N MET A 179 -9.10 8.78 5.06
CA MET A 179 -9.63 8.70 6.42
C MET A 179 -11.02 9.35 6.53
N PRO A 180 -12.02 8.65 7.10
CA PRO A 180 -13.34 9.21 7.29
C PRO A 180 -13.28 10.26 8.43
N LEU A 181 -13.53 11.52 8.10
CA LEU A 181 -13.53 12.61 9.10
C LEU A 181 -14.94 12.81 9.66
N THR A 182 -15.11 12.55 10.95
CA THR A 182 -16.39 12.80 11.65
C THR A 182 -16.65 14.29 11.93
N LEU A 183 -15.62 15.12 11.87
CA LEU A 183 -15.65 16.56 12.19
C LEU A 183 -15.14 17.42 11.02
N SER A 184 -15.59 17.13 9.79
CA SER A 184 -15.11 17.86 8.61
C SER A 184 -15.41 19.38 8.67
N GLU A 185 -16.53 19.78 9.31
CA GLU A 185 -16.95 21.18 9.48
C GLU A 185 -16.06 22.01 10.43
N ALA A 186 -15.30 21.39 11.33
CA ALA A 186 -14.44 22.15 12.26
C ALA A 186 -13.20 22.74 11.56
N THR A 187 -12.87 22.27 10.36
CA THR A 187 -11.69 22.67 9.58
C THR A 187 -12.01 23.63 8.43
N SER A 188 -13.29 23.89 8.14
CA SER A 188 -13.71 24.80 7.07
C SER A 188 -13.84 26.26 7.50
N VAL A 189 -13.58 26.54 8.79
CA VAL A 189 -13.63 27.89 9.38
C VAL A 189 -12.26 28.22 9.98
N ALA A 190 -11.27 28.46 9.14
CA ALA A 190 -10.01 29.11 9.49
C ALA A 190 -9.51 29.95 8.31
#